data_AF-A0A6N2C7C8-F1
#
_entry.id   AF-A0A6N2C7C8-F1
#
_cell.length_a   1.000
_cell.length_b   1.000
_cell.length_c   1.000
_cell.angle_alpha   90.00
_cell.angle_beta   90.00
_cell.angle_gamma   90.00
#
_symmetry.space_group_name_H-M   'P 1'
#
loop_
_entity.id
_entity.type
_entity.pdbx_description
1 polymer ?
#
loop_
_entity_poly.entity_id
_entity_poly.type
_entity_poly.pdbx_seq_one_letter_code
_entity_poly.pdbx_strand_id
1 'polypeptide(L)'
;LKASAEENAASFHFPGHNRGQAAPSLLTQLIGAKQFLHDLPELPELDNLFSPERPIFKSQKQAAILFGASEIWFLVGGSTCGIHAAIMATCSPGDTLILPRNSHISAISAMVLSGPLPKYIVPEYC
;
A
#
# COMPACT_ATOMS: atom_id res chain seq x y z
N LEU A 1 -1.67 -3.80 -16.74
CA LEU A 1 -1.76 -2.32 -16.59
C LEU A 1 -1.61 -1.57 -17.91
N LYS A 2 -0.43 -1.53 -18.55
CA LYS A 2 -0.27 -0.79 -19.84
C LYS A 2 -1.27 -1.25 -20.91
N ALA A 3 -1.40 -2.55 -21.13
CA ALA A 3 -2.38 -3.12 -22.06
C ALA A 3 -3.83 -2.67 -21.73
N SER A 4 -4.26 -2.81 -20.48
CA SER A 4 -5.60 -2.37 -20.03
C SER A 4 -5.81 -0.85 -20.16
N ALA A 5 -4.75 -0.05 -20.05
CA ALA A 5 -4.82 1.40 -20.22
C ALA A 5 -4.97 1.81 -21.69
N GLU A 6 -4.44 1.02 -22.63
CA GLU A 6 -4.55 1.27 -24.07
C GLU A 6 -5.87 0.77 -24.68
N GLU A 7 -6.60 -0.08 -23.96
CA GLU A 7 -7.90 -0.59 -24.40
C GLU A 7 -8.94 0.53 -24.51
N ASN A 8 -9.51 0.70 -25.70
CA ASN A 8 -10.46 1.76 -26.02
C ASN A 8 -11.91 1.27 -25.84
N ALA A 9 -12.23 0.81 -24.64
CA ALA A 9 -13.57 0.38 -24.25
C ALA A 9 -14.32 1.50 -23.52
N ALA A 10 -15.65 1.53 -23.66
CA ALA A 10 -16.49 2.40 -22.86
C ALA A 10 -16.40 1.98 -21.39
N SER A 11 -15.94 2.89 -20.54
CA SER A 11 -15.79 2.65 -19.11
C SER A 11 -17.07 3.07 -18.38
N PHE A 12 -17.76 2.09 -17.80
CA PHE A 12 -18.88 2.31 -16.89
C PHE A 12 -18.49 2.01 -15.43
N HIS A 13 -17.19 1.94 -15.15
CA HIS A 13 -16.63 1.71 -13.82
C HIS A 13 -16.06 3.02 -13.24
N PHE A 14 -15.76 3.00 -11.94
CA PHE A 14 -14.96 4.04 -11.30
C PHE A 14 -13.52 4.02 -11.83
N PRO A 15 -12.77 5.14 -11.73
CA PRO A 15 -13.16 6.44 -11.19
C PRO A 15 -14.00 7.32 -12.13
N GLY A 16 -14.80 8.22 -11.55
CA GLY A 16 -15.79 9.04 -12.26
C GLY A 16 -15.24 10.09 -13.23
N HIS A 17 -13.92 10.34 -13.24
CA HIS A 17 -13.28 11.15 -14.28
C HIS A 17 -13.26 10.45 -15.66
N ASN A 18 -13.76 9.21 -15.74
CA ASN A 18 -13.97 8.42 -16.96
C ASN A 18 -12.73 8.45 -17.87
N ARG A 19 -11.62 7.93 -17.37
CA ARG A 19 -10.34 7.85 -18.11
C ARG A 19 -9.80 9.22 -18.58
N GLY A 20 -10.24 10.30 -17.92
CA GLY A 20 -9.77 11.67 -18.15
C GLY A 20 -10.78 12.54 -18.91
N GLN A 21 -11.86 11.96 -19.45
CA GLN A 21 -12.87 12.70 -20.22
C GLN A 21 -13.69 13.67 -19.35
N ALA A 22 -13.92 13.30 -18.10
CA ALA A 22 -14.59 14.14 -17.10
C ALA A 22 -13.62 14.70 -16.06
N ALA A 23 -12.30 14.64 -16.31
CA ALA A 23 -11.31 15.23 -15.41
C ALA A 23 -11.34 16.77 -15.53
N PRO A 24 -11.17 17.51 -14.41
CA PRO A 24 -11.04 18.96 -14.45
C PRO A 24 -9.90 19.41 -15.37
N SER A 25 -10.17 20.39 -16.23
CA SER A 25 -9.20 20.88 -17.23
C SER A 25 -7.87 21.32 -16.61
N LEU A 26 -7.93 21.97 -15.44
CA LEU A 26 -6.74 22.40 -14.69
C LEU A 26 -5.85 21.21 -14.31
N LEU A 27 -6.44 20.09 -13.88
CA LEU A 27 -5.68 18.89 -13.50
C LEU A 27 -5.09 18.22 -14.74
N THR A 28 -5.86 18.10 -15.80
CA THR A 28 -5.40 17.56 -17.09
C THR A 28 -4.25 18.37 -17.68
N GLN A 29 -4.25 19.70 -17.52
CA GLN A 29 -3.14 20.57 -17.93
C GLN A 29 -1.89 20.39 -17.06
N LEU A 30 -2.06 20.14 -15.76
CA LEU A 30 -0.95 20.03 -14.82
C LEU A 30 -0.21 18.69 -14.93
N ILE A 31 -0.94 17.58 -14.88
CA ILE A 31 -0.34 16.24 -14.85
C ILE A 31 -0.39 15.53 -16.20
N GLY A 32 -1.25 15.98 -17.12
CA GLY A 32 -1.50 15.34 -18.42
C GLY A 32 -2.73 14.43 -18.44
N ALA A 33 -3.35 14.29 -19.62
CA ALA A 33 -4.54 13.44 -19.79
C ALA A 33 -4.24 11.94 -19.72
N LYS A 34 -3.02 11.52 -20.08
CA LYS A 34 -2.65 10.11 -20.20
C LYS A 34 -2.54 9.42 -18.84
N GLN A 35 -2.32 10.19 -17.78
CA GLN A 35 -2.15 9.72 -16.41
C GLN A 35 -3.44 9.05 -15.92
N PHE A 36 -4.60 9.62 -16.28
CA PHE A 36 -5.91 9.08 -15.97
C PHE A 36 -6.24 7.75 -16.68
N LEU A 37 -5.48 7.37 -17.72
CA LEU A 37 -5.67 6.07 -18.39
C LEU A 37 -5.14 4.92 -17.54
N HIS A 38 -4.22 5.20 -16.61
CA HIS A 38 -3.65 4.21 -15.70
C HIS A 38 -4.39 4.13 -14.37
N ASP A 39 -5.29 5.06 -14.08
CA ASP A 39 -6.17 5.03 -12.91
C ASP A 39 -7.37 4.13 -13.19
N LEU A 40 -7.14 2.83 -12.96
CA LEU A 40 -8.08 1.75 -13.24
C LEU A 40 -8.43 1.03 -11.93
N PRO A 41 -9.69 0.61 -11.76
CA PRO A 41 -10.11 -0.10 -10.57
C PRO A 41 -9.66 -1.57 -10.65
N GLU A 42 -10.16 -2.37 -9.72
CA GLU A 42 -9.94 -3.83 -9.65
C GLU A 42 -10.68 -4.56 -10.78
N LEU A 43 -10.17 -4.44 -12.00
CA LEU A 43 -10.73 -5.10 -13.18
C LEU A 43 -10.35 -6.60 -13.23
N PRO A 44 -11.15 -7.48 -13.85
CA PRO A 44 -10.86 -8.91 -13.97
C PRO A 44 -9.53 -9.25 -14.65
N GLU A 45 -9.01 -8.38 -15.51
CA GLU A 45 -7.69 -8.51 -16.14
C GLU A 45 -6.56 -7.86 -15.32
N LEU A 46 -6.92 -6.99 -14.38
CA LEU A 46 -6.05 -6.45 -13.33
C LEU A 46 -6.20 -7.27 -12.05
N ASP A 47 -5.60 -6.85 -10.94
CA ASP A 47 -5.62 -7.61 -9.68
C ASP A 47 -6.29 -6.79 -8.58
N ASN A 48 -6.63 -7.45 -7.48
CA ASN A 48 -7.02 -6.80 -6.26
C ASN A 48 -5.80 -6.65 -5.33
N LEU A 49 -5.46 -5.42 -4.95
CA LEU A 49 -4.31 -5.17 -4.06
C LEU A 49 -4.48 -5.83 -2.68
N PHE A 50 -5.72 -5.91 -2.17
CA PHE A 50 -6.03 -6.47 -0.85
C PHE A 50 -6.04 -8.00 -0.83
N SER A 51 -6.27 -8.62 -1.99
CA SER A 51 -6.25 -10.07 -2.16
C SER A 51 -5.61 -10.41 -3.51
N PRO A 52 -4.28 -10.26 -3.62
CA PRO A 52 -3.60 -10.38 -4.91
C PRO A 52 -3.49 -11.85 -5.32
N GLU A 53 -3.92 -12.15 -6.54
CA GLU A 53 -3.89 -13.51 -7.09
C GLU A 53 -3.14 -13.60 -8.42
N ARG A 54 -3.03 -12.49 -9.14
CA ARG A 54 -2.55 -12.45 -10.53
C ARG A 54 -1.36 -11.49 -10.69
N PRO A 55 -1.39 -10.38 -11.46
CA PRO A 55 -0.15 -9.64 -11.75
C PRO A 55 0.48 -8.98 -10.51
N ILE A 56 -0.30 -8.60 -9.49
CA ILE A 56 0.26 -8.04 -8.25
C ILE A 56 0.97 -9.14 -7.48
N PHE A 57 0.34 -10.31 -7.32
CA PHE A 57 0.95 -11.45 -6.61
C PHE A 57 2.27 -11.89 -7.25
N LYS A 58 2.30 -11.99 -8.58
CA LYS A 58 3.53 -12.30 -9.32
C LYS A 58 4.63 -11.26 -9.09
N SER A 59 4.27 -9.98 -9.07
CA SER A 59 5.22 -8.90 -8.83
C SER A 59 5.77 -8.93 -7.39
N GLN A 60 4.91 -9.23 -6.40
CA GLN A 60 5.30 -9.42 -5.01
C GLN A 60 6.27 -10.60 -4.85
N LYS A 61 6.03 -11.73 -5.52
CA LYS A 61 6.96 -12.89 -5.51
C LYS A 61 8.31 -12.57 -6.13
N GLN A 62 8.32 -11.84 -7.25
CA GLN A 62 9.57 -11.39 -7.86
C GLN A 62 10.35 -10.45 -6.95
N ALA A 63 9.66 -9.52 -6.28
CA ALA A 63 10.27 -8.65 -5.29
C ALA A 63 10.84 -9.47 -4.12
N ALA A 64 10.11 -10.47 -3.61
CA ALA A 64 10.57 -11.32 -2.52
C ALA A 64 11.89 -12.02 -2.86
N ILE A 65 12.00 -12.55 -4.09
CA ILE A 65 13.26 -13.13 -4.61
C ILE A 65 14.37 -12.08 -4.66
N LEU A 66 14.08 -10.88 -5.20
CA LEU A 66 15.06 -9.82 -5.36
C LEU A 66 15.64 -9.33 -4.02
N PHE A 67 14.80 -9.18 -3.00
CA PHE A 67 15.20 -8.68 -1.69
C PHE A 67 15.58 -9.80 -0.70
N GLY A 68 15.50 -11.08 -1.10
CA GLY A 68 15.82 -12.21 -0.24
C GLY A 68 14.84 -12.41 0.92
N ALA A 69 13.58 -12.01 0.75
CA ALA A 69 12.53 -12.19 1.75
C ALA A 69 11.70 -13.46 1.46
N SER A 70 11.09 -14.04 2.49
CA SER A 70 10.13 -15.13 2.32
C SER A 70 8.87 -14.66 1.59
N GLU A 71 8.36 -13.49 1.97
CA GLU A 71 7.16 -12.86 1.41
C GLU A 71 7.34 -11.35 1.35
N ILE A 72 6.68 -10.69 0.39
CA ILE A 72 6.62 -9.23 0.27
C ILE A 72 5.19 -8.79 0.00
N TRP A 73 4.76 -7.75 0.73
CA TRP A 73 3.50 -7.07 0.50
C TRP A 73 3.76 -5.66 -0.02
N PHE A 74 3.00 -5.25 -1.03
CA PHE A 74 3.04 -3.88 -1.56
C PHE A 74 2.10 -2.99 -0.77
N LEU A 75 2.58 -1.79 -0.43
CA LEU A 75 1.89 -0.85 0.44
C LEU A 75 1.74 0.50 -0.28
N VAL A 76 0.53 1.07 -0.22
CA VAL A 76 0.23 2.39 -0.80
C VAL A 76 0.14 3.51 0.26
N GLY A 77 0.11 3.15 1.55
CA GLY A 77 0.04 4.09 2.68
C GLY A 77 1.40 4.41 3.32
N GLY A 78 2.51 4.14 2.62
CA GLY A 78 3.88 4.32 3.11
C GLY A 78 4.27 3.41 4.28
N SER A 79 5.45 3.60 4.85
CA SER A 79 5.98 2.74 5.92
C SER A 79 5.13 2.75 7.19
N THR A 80 4.39 3.83 7.46
CA THR A 80 3.44 3.91 8.59
C THR A 80 2.41 2.78 8.53
N CYS A 81 1.76 2.57 7.37
CA CYS A 81 0.78 1.50 7.23
C CYS A 81 1.43 0.11 7.36
N GLY A 82 2.67 -0.06 6.91
CA GLY A 82 3.42 -1.30 7.06
C GLY A 82 3.76 -1.62 8.51
N ILE A 83 4.20 -0.62 9.29
CA ILE A 83 4.47 -0.77 10.72
C ILE A 83 3.20 -1.10 11.49
N HIS A 84 2.09 -0.42 11.17
CA HIS A 84 0.79 -0.74 11.75
C HIS A 84 0.37 -2.18 11.43
N ALA A 85 0.40 -2.57 10.17
CA ALA A 85 0.05 -3.92 9.74
C ALA A 85 0.91 -4.98 10.43
N ALA A 86 2.23 -4.77 10.50
CA ALA A 86 3.15 -5.68 11.17
C ALA A 86 2.78 -5.86 12.66
N ILE A 87 2.71 -4.78 13.43
CA ILE A 87 2.44 -4.84 14.87
C ILE A 87 1.06 -5.42 15.15
N MET A 88 0.02 -4.95 14.43
CA MET A 88 -1.36 -5.38 14.66
C MET A 88 -1.62 -6.83 14.22
N ALA A 89 -0.86 -7.34 13.24
CA ALA A 89 -0.96 -8.75 12.83
C ALA A 89 -0.22 -9.70 13.78
N THR A 90 0.82 -9.23 14.47
CA THR A 90 1.66 -10.07 15.33
C THR A 90 1.32 -10.00 16.81
N CYS A 91 0.80 -8.87 17.29
CA CYS A 91 0.60 -8.61 18.71
C CYS A 91 -0.89 -8.56 19.07
N SER A 92 -1.24 -9.18 20.19
CA SER A 92 -2.54 -9.08 20.84
C SER A 92 -2.52 -8.08 22.01
N PRO A 93 -3.68 -7.57 22.45
CA PRO A 93 -3.75 -6.74 23.64
C PRO A 93 -3.12 -7.43 24.86
N GLY A 94 -2.22 -6.72 25.55
CA GLY A 94 -1.48 -7.25 26.71
C GLY A 94 -0.15 -7.96 26.39
N ASP A 95 0.12 -8.28 25.12
CA ASP A 95 1.42 -8.82 24.71
C ASP A 95 2.54 -7.81 24.97
N THR A 96 3.77 -8.28 25.17
CA THR A 96 4.93 -7.39 25.33
C THR A 96 5.62 -7.17 23.98
N LEU A 97 5.71 -5.91 23.54
CA LEU A 97 6.47 -5.51 22.35
C LEU A 97 7.79 -4.86 22.77
N ILE A 98 8.92 -5.42 22.31
CA ILE A 98 10.25 -4.85 22.53
C ILE A 98 10.58 -3.90 21.38
N LEU A 99 10.92 -2.65 21.71
CA LEU A 99 11.24 -1.61 20.73
C LEU A 99 12.21 -0.57 21.29
N PRO A 100 13.04 0.07 20.46
CA PRO A 100 13.92 1.14 20.93
C PRO A 100 13.11 2.39 21.31
N ARG A 101 13.58 3.17 22.29
CA ARG A 101 12.86 4.35 22.81
C ARG A 101 12.73 5.48 21.79
N ASN A 102 13.61 5.54 20.79
CA ASN A 102 13.55 6.45 19.64
C ASN A 102 12.76 5.88 18.45
N SER A 103 11.92 4.86 18.65
CA SER A 103 11.04 4.33 17.60
C SER A 103 10.17 5.41 16.98
N HIS A 104 9.94 5.31 15.66
CA HIS A 104 9.08 6.23 14.93
C HIS A 104 7.66 6.25 15.50
N ILE A 105 6.99 7.42 15.41
CA ILE A 105 5.65 7.63 15.98
C ILE A 105 4.61 6.60 15.51
N SER A 106 4.76 6.05 14.30
CA SER A 106 3.89 5.00 13.78
C SER A 106 3.91 3.72 14.60
N ALA A 107 5.04 3.32 15.18
CA ALA A 107 5.09 2.16 16.08
C ALA A 107 4.28 2.45 17.35
N ILE A 108 4.40 3.66 17.89
CA ILE A 108 3.64 4.10 19.06
C ILE A 108 2.14 4.13 18.76
N SER A 109 1.74 4.70 17.62
CA SER A 109 0.34 4.72 17.17
C SER A 109 -0.22 3.31 17.00
N ALA A 110 0.54 2.37 16.42
CA ALA A 110 0.11 0.98 16.31
C ALA A 110 -0.11 0.32 17.68
N MET A 111 0.75 0.57 18.66
CA MET A 111 0.56 0.05 20.03
C MET A 111 -0.70 0.63 20.68
N VAL A 112 -0.99 1.91 20.48
CA VAL A 112 -2.23 2.52 20.98
C VAL A 112 -3.46 1.84 20.36
N LEU A 113 -3.37 1.45 19.08
CA LEU A 113 -4.47 0.79 18.36
C LEU A 113 -4.64 -0.70 18.71
N SER A 114 -3.55 -1.41 19.05
CA SER A 114 -3.56 -2.88 19.26
C SER A 114 -3.41 -3.31 20.73
N GLY A 115 -3.06 -2.40 21.63
CA GLY A 115 -2.92 -2.68 23.07
C GLY A 115 -1.72 -3.50 23.56
N PRO A 116 -0.61 -3.74 22.82
CA PRO A 116 0.57 -4.34 23.42
C PRO A 116 1.27 -3.38 24.40
N LEU A 117 1.89 -3.96 25.42
CA LEU A 117 2.67 -3.27 26.43
C LEU A 117 4.11 -3.09 25.95
N PRO A 118 4.65 -1.86 25.95
CA PRO A 118 6.01 -1.62 25.47
C PRO A 118 7.06 -2.03 26.52
N LYS A 119 8.13 -2.67 26.05
CA LYS A 119 9.39 -2.79 26.78
C LYS A 119 10.49 -2.08 26.02
N TYR A 120 10.89 -0.91 26.51
CA TYR A 120 11.82 -0.04 25.81
C TYR A 120 13.27 -0.45 26.00
N ILE A 121 14.03 -0.40 24.90
CA ILE A 121 15.49 -0.37 24.91
C ILE A 121 15.92 1.08 24.74
N VAL A 122 16.75 1.59 25.65
CA VAL A 122 17.30 2.96 25.56
C VAL A 122 18.57 2.90 24.71
N PRO A 123 18.59 3.50 23.50
CA PRO A 123 19.79 3.53 22.69
C PRO A 123 20.83 4.49 23.28
N GLU A 124 22.11 4.24 23.01
CA GLU A 124 23.22 5.10 23.47
C GLU A 124 23.24 6.48 22.79
N TYR A 125 22.64 6.58 21.60
CA TYR A 125 22.55 7.79 20.79
C TYR A 125 21.17 7.88 20.13
N CYS A 126 20.69 9.10 19.87
CA CYS A 126 19.46 9.35 19.14
C CYS A 126 19.63 9.14 17.64
#